data_AF-M1BHB5-F1
#
_entry.id   AF-M1BHB5-F1
#
_cell.length_a   1.000
_cell.length_b   1.000
_cell.length_c   1.000
_cell.angle_alpha   90.00
_cell.angle_beta   90.00
_cell.angle_gamma   90.00
#
_symmetry.space_group_name_H-M   'P 1'
#
loop_
_entity.id
_entity.type
_entity.pdbx_description
1 polymer ?
#
loop_
_entity_poly.entity_id
_entity_poly.type
_entity_poly.pdbx_seq_one_letter_code
_entity_poly.pdbx_strand_id
1 'polypeptide(L)' 'MSLYTETTDGSFIDSKESTLVWNYQYADPDFGSCQAKELLDHLESVLANEPVTVKSGQNIVEVKPQVSSMMSSFTYLA' A
#
# COMPACT_ATOMS: atom_id res chain seq x y z
N MET A 1 1.96 -4.69 8.64
CA MET A 1 1.45 -3.31 8.82
C MET A 1 1.23 -2.97 10.29
N SER A 2 0.61 -3.83 11.11
CA SER A 2 0.31 -3.52 12.52
C SER A 2 1.51 -3.01 13.33
N LEU A 3 2.69 -3.62 13.16
CA LEU A 3 3.92 -3.14 13.81
C LEU A 3 4.20 -1.67 13.51
N TYR A 4 4.12 -1.26 12.24
CA TYR A 4 4.36 0.12 11.84
C TYR A 4 3.28 1.06 12.37
N THR A 5 2.05 0.59 12.55
CA THR A 5 1.00 1.35 13.24
C THR A 5 1.29 1.54 14.72
N GLU A 6 1.71 0.49 15.41
CA GLU A 6 2.03 0.53 16.85
C GLU A 6 3.26 1.40 17.15
N THR A 7 4.21 1.50 16.22
CA THR A 7 5.44 2.27 16.40
C THR A 7 5.43 3.65 15.74
N THR A 8 4.31 4.05 15.11
CA THR A 8 4.19 5.35 14.43
C THR A 8 2.93 6.05 14.90
N ASP A 9 3.09 6.93 15.89
CA ASP A 9 1.99 7.74 16.43
C ASP A 9 1.30 8.54 15.33
N GLY A 10 -0.03 8.57 15.35
CA GLY A 10 -0.85 9.24 14.34
C GLY A 10 -1.06 8.43 13.04
N SER A 11 -0.44 7.26 12.90
CA SER A 11 -0.72 6.34 11.80
C SER A 11 -1.86 5.37 12.13
N PHE A 12 -2.50 4.82 11.10
CA PHE A 12 -3.56 3.82 11.24
C PHE A 12 -3.68 2.96 9.98
N ILE A 13 -4.36 1.82 10.11
CA ILE A 13 -4.68 0.94 8.98
C ILE A 13 -6.14 1.17 8.59
N ASP A 14 -6.37 1.44 7.30
CA ASP A 14 -7.68 1.51 6.68
C ASP A 14 -7.87 0.29 5.76
N SER A 15 -8.79 -0.59 6.13
CA SER A 15 -9.16 -1.76 5.34
C SER A 15 -10.39 -1.44 4.50
N LYS A 16 -10.21 -1.41 3.17
CA LYS A 16 -11.28 -1.30 2.18
C LYS A 16 -11.63 -2.69 1.65
N GLU A 17 -12.67 -2.79 0.82
CA GLU A 17 -13.19 -4.09 0.33
C GLU A 17 -12.11 -5.06 -0.18
N SER A 18 -11.14 -4.55 -0.95
CA SER A 18 -10.06 -5.36 -1.52
C SER A 18 -8.69 -4.70 -1.38
N THR A 19 -8.54 -3.69 -0.53
CA THR A 19 -7.30 -2.92 -0.42
C THR A 19 -6.99 -2.65 1.04
N LEU A 20 -5.72 -2.84 1.41
CA LEU A 20 -5.22 -2.51 2.73
C LEU A 20 -4.34 -1.26 2.61
N VAL A 21 -4.65 -0.22 3.38
CA VAL A 21 -3.91 1.03 3.35
C VAL A 21 -3.35 1.30 4.74
N TRP A 22 -2.05 1.57 4.82
CA TRP A 22 -1.43 2.18 5.98
C TRP A 22 -1.34 3.69 5.74
N ASN A 23 -2.00 4.48 6.59
CA ASN A 23 -2.08 5.93 6.48
C ASN A 23 -1.27 6.57 7.60
N TYR A 24 -0.40 7.52 7.25
CA TYR A 24 0.46 8.25 8.18
C TYR A 24 0.27 9.77 8.07
N GLN A 25 -0.88 10.25 7.58
CA GLN A 25 -1.15 11.67 7.36
C GLN A 25 -1.14 12.53 8.64
N TYR A 26 -1.31 11.92 9.81
CA TYR A 26 -1.26 12.60 11.11
C TYR A 26 0.00 12.25 11.91
N ALA A 27 0.91 11.46 11.33
CA ALA A 27 2.21 11.22 11.92
C ALA A 27 3.13 12.42 11.69
N ASP A 28 4.24 12.46 12.42
CA ASP A 28 5.33 13.37 12.09
C ASP A 28 5.77 13.16 10.63
N PRO A 29 5.88 14.23 9.80
CA PRO A 29 6.12 14.08 8.37
C PRO A 29 7.42 13.36 8.02
N ASP A 30 8.50 13.65 8.75
CA ASP A 30 9.82 13.09 8.49
C ASP A 30 9.87 11.63 8.94
N PHE A 31 9.40 11.36 10.17
CA PHE A 31 9.34 10.01 10.72
C PHE A 31 8.37 9.11 9.94
N GLY A 32 7.17 9.61 9.64
CA GLY A 32 6.15 8.88 8.87
C GLY A 32 6.64 8.53 7.48
N SER A 33 7.35 9.44 6.81
CA SER A 33 7.95 9.17 5.48
C SER A 33 9.06 8.10 5.56
N CYS A 34 9.90 8.12 6.60
CA CYS A 34 10.89 7.07 6.84
C CYS A 34 10.23 5.70 7.05
N GLN A 35 9.23 5.64 7.94
CA GLN A 35 8.47 4.42 8.23
C GLN A 35 7.72 3.90 6.99
N ALA A 36 7.18 4.79 6.15
CA ALA A 36 6.52 4.43 4.91
C ALA A 36 7.47 3.76 3.92
N LYS A 37 8.72 4.24 3.84
CA LYS A 37 9.74 3.66 2.97
C LYS A 37 10.14 2.26 3.44
N GLU A 38 10.40 2.09 4.74
CA GLU A 38 10.72 0.77 5.30
C GLU A 38 9.56 -0.22 5.14
N LEU A 39 8.32 0.23 5.37
CA LEU A 39 7.13 -0.58 5.16
C LEU A 39 6.96 -0.99 3.69
N LEU A 40 7.16 -0.06 2.75
CA LEU A 40 7.09 -0.32 1.32
C LEU A 40 8.10 -1.40 0.92
N ASP A 41 9.38 -1.19 1.25
CA ASP A 41 10.47 -2.12 0.92
C ASP A 41 10.22 -3.52 1.51
N HIS A 42 9.74 -3.57 2.76
CA HIS A 42 9.37 -4.82 3.42
C HIS A 42 8.23 -5.55 2.70
N LEU A 43 7.15 -4.83 2.37
CA LEU A 43 5.98 -5.41 1.72
C LEU A 43 6.28 -5.86 0.29
N GLU A 44 7.03 -5.08 -0.48
CA GLU A 44 7.49 -5.46 -1.82
C GLU A 44 8.33 -6.74 -1.78
N SER A 45 9.20 -6.88 -0.78
CA SER A 45 10.01 -8.09 -0.61
C SER A 45 9.17 -9.31 -0.19
N VAL A 46 8.26 -9.17 0.79
CA VAL A 46 7.49 -10.30 1.34
C VAL A 46 6.39 -10.74 0.36
N LEU A 47 5.82 -9.81 -0.40
CA LEU A 47 4.70 -10.08 -1.32
C LEU A 47 5.13 -10.20 -2.79
N ALA A 48 6.44 -10.31 -3.07
CA ALA A 48 6.99 -10.34 -4.43
C ALA A 48 6.40 -11.44 -5.32
N ASN A 49 5.96 -12.55 -4.72
CA ASN A 49 5.41 -13.71 -5.44
C ASN A 49 3.88 -13.81 -5.38
N GLU A 50 3.23 -12.86 -4.70
CA GLU A 50 1.77 -12.84 -4.56
C GLU A 50 1.14 -11.98 -5.65
N PRO A 51 -0.12 -12.24 -6.07
CA PRO A 51 -0.82 -11.46 -7.09
C PRO A 51 -1.34 -10.13 -6.52
N VAL A 52 -0.45 -9.36 -5.90
CA VAL A 52 -0.73 -8.07 -5.26
C VAL A 52 0.28 -7.02 -5.71
N THR A 53 -0.11 -5.77 -5.60
CA THR A 53 0.75 -4.62 -5.88
C THR A 53 0.83 -3.78 -4.61
N VAL A 54 2.04 -3.46 -4.21
CA VAL A 54 2.33 -2.51 -3.14
C VAL A 54 2.67 -1.17 -3.79
N LYS A 55 2.11 -0.08 -3.30
CA LYS A 55 2.42 1.27 -3.79
C LYS A 55 2.49 2.28 -2.64
N SER A 56 3.41 3.22 -2.75
CA SER A 56 3.39 4.44 -1.94
C SER A 56 2.55 5.54 -2.62
N GLY A 57 1.80 6.30 -1.82
CA GLY A 57 1.08 7.49 -2.25
C GLY A 57 1.31 8.66 -1.29
N GLN A 58 0.53 9.73 -1.43
CA GLN A 58 0.62 10.89 -0.53
C GLN A 58 0.22 10.47 0.90
N ASN A 59 1.19 10.40 1.80
CA ASN A 59 1.01 10.01 3.20
C ASN A 59 0.39 8.61 3.41
N ILE A 60 0.55 7.70 2.43
CA ILE A 60 0.02 6.34 2.50
C ILE A 60 0.95 5.29 1.90
N VAL A 61 0.80 4.05 2.33
CA VAL A 61 1.28 2.83 1.66
C VAL A 61 0.07 1.91 1.45
N GLU A 62 -0.22 1.54 0.21
CA GLU A 62 -1.36 0.69 -0.15
C GLU A 62 -0.92 -0.66 -0.70
N VAL A 63 -1.68 -1.71 -0.37
CA VAL A 63 -1.59 -3.05 -0.94
C VAL A 63 -2.92 -3.40 -1.57
N LYS A 64 -2.91 -3.73 -2.87
CA LYS A 64 -4.12 -4.10 -3.62
C LYS A 64 -3.87 -5.32 -4.52
N PRO A 65 -4.87 -6.19 -4.75
CA PRO A 65 -4.79 -7.26 -5.72
C PRO A 65 -4.40 -6.74 -7.10
N GLN A 66 -3.55 -7.49 -7.80
CA GLN A 66 -3.31 -7.29 -9.21
C GLN A 66 -4.59 -7.68 -9.95
N VAL A 67 -5.37 -6.68 -10.37
CA VAL A 67 -6.39 -6.90 -11.39
C VAL A 67 -5.62 -7.05 -12.69
N SER A 68 -5.30 -8.28 -13.07
CA SER A 68 -4.65 -8.56 -14.36
C SER A 68 -5.46 -7.83 -15.43
N SER A 69 -4.83 -6.88 -16.12
CA SER A 69 -5.46 -6.02 -17.13
C SER A 69 -5.76 -6.81 -18.42
N MET A 70 -6.31 -8.00 -18.29
CA MET A 70 -6.72 -8.87 -19.39
C MET A 70 -7.97 -8.34 -20.10
N MET A 71 -8.56 -7.24 -19.59
CA MET A 71 -9.71 -6.55 -20.18
C MET A 71 -9.31 -5.38 -21.11
N SER A 72 -8.04 -4.94 -21.14
CA SER A 72 -7.63 -3.78 -21.95
C SER A 72 -7.50 -4.06 -23.45
N SER A 73 -7.76 -5.30 -23.90
CA SER A 73 -7.74 -5.67 -25.34
C SER A 73 -9.13 -5.86 -25.97
N PHE A 74 -10.23 -5.70 -25.22
CA PHE A 74 -11.59 -5.96 -25.75
C PHE A 74 -12.38 -4.71 -26.17
N THR A 75 -11.81 -3.50 -26.08
CA THR A 75 -12.51 -2.25 -26.46
C THR A 75 -12.30 -1.79 -27.91
N TYR A 76 -11.66 -2.58 -28.78
CA TYR A 76 -11.41 -2.21 -30.18
C TYR A 76 -12.07 -3.11 -31.25
N LEU A 77 -13.04 -3.94 -30.87
CA LEU A 77 -13.84 -4.73 -31.82
C LEU A 77 -15.34 -4.49 -31.55
N ALA A 78 -15.86 -3.37 -32.04
CA ALA A 78 -17.29 -3.15 -32.26
C ALA A 78 -17.47 -2.24 -33.49
#